data_AF-A0A2X2DM78-F1
#
_entry.id   AF-A0A2X2DM78-F1
#
_cell.length_a   1.000
_cell.length_b   1.000
_cell.length_c   1.000
_cell.angle_alpha   90.00
_cell.angle_beta   90.00
_cell.angle_gamma   90.00
#
_symmetry.space_group_name_H-M   'P 1'
#
loop_
_entity.id
_entity.type
_entity.pdbx_description
1 polymer ?
#
loop_
_entity_poly.entity_id
_entity_poly.type
_entity_poly.pdbx_seq_one_letter_code
_entity_poly.pdbx_strand_id
1 'polypeptide(L)'
;MQHYHVWAHASNLAEISVGDQPKALIAEISESLLQSYSQTPLLSKYDIYQILMDYWSDTMQDDVYVLVQDGWSTGKVLRELEVKKGEKLRETPDLVIGKTKYKAELIPPALIVARYFADEQTKIDTLQSKLDSASQELETYLEENSGDDGLLNEALNDKDKVTQSHSHGTFENCH
;
A
#
# COMPACT_ATOMS: atom_id res chain seq x y z
N MET A 1 -7.70 23.55 -2.71
CA MET A 1 -7.08 22.44 -3.46
C MET A 1 -6.91 22.71 -4.95
N GLN A 2 -7.71 23.58 -5.60
CA GLN A 2 -7.61 23.81 -7.05
C GLN A 2 -6.26 24.38 -7.53
N HIS A 3 -5.64 25.31 -6.79
CA HIS A 3 -4.33 25.88 -7.13
C HIS A 3 -3.23 24.82 -7.25
N TYR A 4 -3.17 23.89 -6.29
CA TYR A 4 -2.20 22.79 -6.29
C TYR A 4 -2.37 21.89 -7.51
N HIS A 5 -3.60 21.45 -7.84
CA HIS A 5 -3.81 20.56 -8.98
C HIS A 5 -3.45 21.21 -10.33
N VAL A 6 -3.75 22.51 -10.48
CA VAL A 6 -3.38 23.27 -11.69
C VAL A 6 -1.86 23.37 -11.79
N TRP A 7 -1.18 23.75 -10.71
CA TRP A 7 0.28 23.82 -10.69
C TRP A 7 0.93 22.45 -10.92
N ALA A 8 0.44 21.39 -10.28
CA ALA A 8 1.00 20.05 -10.38
C ALA A 8 0.85 19.48 -11.80
N HIS A 9 -0.21 19.86 -12.52
CA HIS A 9 -0.32 19.53 -13.93
C HIS A 9 0.62 20.39 -14.79
N ALA A 10 0.79 21.67 -14.46
CA ALA A 10 1.66 22.59 -15.20
C ALA A 10 3.16 22.33 -14.98
N SER A 11 3.56 21.75 -13.84
CA SER A 11 4.95 21.38 -13.55
C SER A 11 5.47 20.25 -14.45
N ASN A 12 4.56 19.55 -15.13
CA ASN A 12 4.83 18.63 -16.22
C ASN A 12 5.91 17.59 -15.94
N LEU A 13 5.91 17.08 -14.70
CA LEU A 13 6.91 16.12 -14.21
C LEU A 13 7.03 14.85 -15.07
N ALA A 14 6.01 14.50 -15.86
CA ALA A 14 6.04 13.36 -16.78
C ALA A 14 7.04 13.55 -17.94
N GLU A 15 7.45 14.77 -18.26
CA GLU A 15 8.37 15.07 -19.36
C GLU A 15 9.86 15.06 -18.94
N ILE A 16 10.17 14.73 -17.68
CA ILE A 16 11.56 14.56 -17.22
C ILE A 16 12.27 13.60 -18.18
N SER A 17 13.38 14.07 -18.72
CA SER A 17 14.14 13.40 -19.77
C SER A 17 15.59 13.19 -19.37
N VAL A 18 16.23 12.21 -20.02
CA VAL A 18 17.65 11.92 -19.78
C VAL A 18 18.50 13.14 -20.12
N GLY A 19 19.36 13.55 -19.19
CA GLY A 19 20.22 14.73 -19.31
C GLY A 19 19.66 16.02 -18.72
N ASP A 20 18.40 16.03 -18.27
CA ASP A 20 17.83 17.17 -17.54
C ASP A 20 18.61 17.45 -16.24
N GLN A 21 18.47 18.67 -15.73
CA GLN A 21 19.17 19.12 -14.54
C GLN A 21 18.22 19.17 -13.34
N PRO A 22 18.28 18.21 -12.39
CA PRO A 22 17.34 18.14 -11.27
C PRO A 22 17.25 19.44 -10.45
N LYS A 23 18.39 20.12 -10.27
CA LYS A 23 18.45 21.41 -9.58
C LYS A 23 17.74 22.54 -10.32
N ALA A 24 17.77 22.52 -11.66
CA ALA A 24 17.04 23.50 -12.46
C ALA A 24 15.54 23.21 -12.42
N LEU A 25 15.17 21.93 -12.55
CA LEU A 25 13.78 21.47 -12.48
C LEU A 25 13.11 21.90 -11.16
N ILE A 26 13.72 21.60 -10.01
CA ILE A 26 13.12 21.97 -8.71
C ILE A 26 13.07 23.49 -8.51
N ALA A 27 14.05 24.24 -9.04
CA ALA A 27 14.02 25.70 -8.98
C ALA A 27 12.84 26.28 -9.78
N GLU A 28 12.60 25.78 -10.99
CA GLU A 28 11.46 26.20 -11.82
C GLU A 28 10.12 25.83 -11.18
N ILE A 29 10.00 24.59 -10.73
CA ILE A 29 8.76 24.05 -10.14
C ILE A 29 8.41 24.76 -8.83
N SER A 30 9.41 25.04 -7.99
CA SER A 30 9.22 25.78 -6.73
C SER A 30 8.86 27.25 -6.94
N GLU A 31 9.47 27.94 -7.92
CA GLU A 31 9.11 29.32 -8.26
C GLU A 31 7.68 29.39 -8.82
N SER A 32 7.32 28.47 -9.72
CA SER A 32 5.96 28.38 -10.27
C SER A 32 4.93 28.11 -9.17
N LEU A 33 5.29 27.30 -8.15
CA LEU A 33 4.44 27.03 -7.00
C LEU A 33 4.19 28.31 -6.22
N LEU A 34 5.25 29.04 -5.87
CA LEU A 34 5.18 30.33 -5.16
C LEU A 34 4.31 31.36 -5.90
N GLN A 35 4.44 31.41 -7.23
CA GLN A 35 3.64 32.29 -8.07
C GLN A 35 2.15 31.91 -8.04
N SER A 36 1.82 30.62 -8.07
CA SER A 36 0.44 30.13 -8.05
C SER A 36 -0.33 30.50 -6.77
N TYR A 37 0.39 30.72 -5.67
CA TYR A 37 -0.14 31.14 -4.37
C TYR A 37 0.05 32.63 -4.08
N SER A 38 0.50 33.42 -5.07
CA SER A 38 0.79 34.84 -4.89
C SER A 38 -0.39 35.71 -4.47
N GLN A 39 -1.61 35.26 -4.73
CA GLN A 39 -2.86 35.97 -4.46
C GLN A 39 -3.72 35.30 -3.39
N THR A 40 -3.15 34.40 -2.57
CA THR A 40 -3.90 33.68 -1.52
C THR A 40 -3.59 34.28 -0.13
N PRO A 41 -4.49 35.10 0.46
CA PRO A 41 -4.17 35.92 1.63
C PRO A 41 -3.91 35.15 2.94
N LEU A 42 -4.39 33.91 3.04
CA LEU A 42 -4.34 33.11 4.27
C LEU A 42 -3.19 32.10 4.29
N LEU A 43 -2.41 32.00 3.22
CA LEU A 43 -1.40 30.96 3.07
C LEU A 43 -0.01 31.58 2.95
N SER A 44 0.89 31.14 3.83
CA SER A 44 2.30 31.53 3.79
C SER A 44 2.97 30.88 2.58
N LYS A 45 3.49 31.71 1.69
CA LYS A 45 4.34 31.28 0.56
C LYS A 45 5.53 30.46 1.02
N TYR A 46 6.14 30.87 2.12
CA TYR A 46 7.31 30.21 2.68
C TYR A 46 6.97 28.80 3.16
N ASP A 47 5.82 28.62 3.81
CA ASP A 47 5.42 27.31 4.34
C ASP A 47 5.17 26.31 3.21
N ILE A 48 4.53 26.73 2.13
CA ILE A 48 4.32 25.89 0.94
C ILE A 48 5.65 25.51 0.28
N TYR A 49 6.53 26.50 0.11
CA TYR A 49 7.85 26.28 -0.45
C TYR A 49 8.64 25.29 0.41
N GLN A 50 8.62 25.46 1.73
CA GLN A 50 9.31 24.57 2.65
C GLN A 50 8.77 23.14 2.55
N ILE A 51 7.45 22.95 2.52
CA ILE A 51 6.84 21.63 2.32
C ILE A 51 7.33 20.97 1.03
N LEU A 52 7.39 21.72 -0.08
CA LEU A 52 7.92 21.19 -1.34
C LEU A 52 9.41 20.84 -1.21
N MET A 53 10.21 21.71 -0.60
CA MET A 53 11.65 21.49 -0.48
C MET A 53 12.01 20.33 0.45
N ASP A 54 11.25 20.15 1.53
CA ASP A 54 11.38 19.01 2.42
C ASP A 54 11.02 17.73 1.67
N TYR A 55 9.87 17.71 0.97
CA TYR A 55 9.47 16.55 0.16
C TYR A 55 10.45 16.25 -0.98
N TRP A 56 11.00 17.29 -1.61
CA TRP A 56 12.05 17.16 -2.61
C TRP A 56 13.26 16.45 -2.01
N SER A 57 13.77 16.96 -0.88
CA SER A 57 14.96 16.41 -0.23
C SER A 57 14.75 14.98 0.26
N ASP A 58 13.59 14.68 0.84
CA ASP A 58 13.37 13.43 1.58
C ASP A 58 12.88 12.29 0.70
N THR A 59 12.23 12.59 -0.43
CA THR A 59 11.55 11.56 -1.25
C THR A 59 11.85 11.72 -2.73
N MET A 60 11.64 12.90 -3.30
CA MET A 60 11.58 13.04 -4.76
C MET A 60 12.95 13.20 -5.44
N GLN A 61 13.96 13.73 -4.74
CA GLN A 61 15.26 14.07 -5.33
C GLN A 61 15.94 12.86 -5.96
N ASP A 62 16.09 11.77 -5.20
CA ASP A 62 16.77 10.57 -5.67
C ASP A 62 16.06 9.96 -6.89
N ASP A 63 14.73 9.91 -6.85
CA ASP A 63 13.90 9.43 -7.97
C ASP A 63 14.13 10.26 -9.25
N VAL A 64 14.18 11.59 -9.13
CA VAL A 64 14.45 12.47 -10.28
C VAL A 64 15.88 12.28 -10.77
N TYR A 65 16.86 12.07 -9.90
CA TYR A 65 18.23 11.76 -10.33
C TYR A 65 18.30 10.44 -11.11
N VAL A 66 17.56 9.41 -10.71
CA VAL A 66 17.46 8.15 -11.47
C VAL A 66 16.83 8.40 -12.85
N LEU A 67 15.75 9.18 -12.90
CA LEU A 67 15.05 9.48 -14.17
C LEU A 67 15.92 10.26 -15.16
N VAL A 68 16.69 11.25 -14.71
CA VAL A 68 17.57 12.01 -15.62
C VAL A 68 18.79 11.22 -16.08
N GLN A 69 19.13 10.11 -15.41
CA GLN A 69 20.23 9.24 -15.80
C GLN A 69 19.77 8.12 -16.74
N ASP A 70 18.71 7.40 -16.35
CA ASP A 70 18.32 6.14 -17.00
C ASP A 70 16.93 6.20 -17.65
N GLY A 71 16.19 7.29 -17.44
CA GLY A 71 14.85 7.51 -17.98
C GLY A 71 13.75 6.70 -17.29
N TRP A 72 12.52 6.93 -17.75
CA TRP A 72 11.31 6.31 -17.20
C TRP A 72 11.28 4.79 -17.25
N SER A 73 12.04 4.16 -18.15
CA SER A 73 12.09 2.71 -18.25
C SER A 73 12.64 2.02 -17.01
N THR A 74 13.41 2.71 -16.17
CA THR A 74 13.96 2.16 -14.92
C THR A 74 12.87 1.92 -13.88
N GLY A 75 11.79 2.71 -13.91
CA GLY A 75 10.70 2.59 -12.94
C GLY A 75 9.91 1.28 -12.99
N LYS A 76 10.05 0.48 -14.05
CA LYS A 76 9.39 -0.83 -14.18
C LYS A 76 10.22 -1.99 -13.61
N VAL A 77 11.48 -1.75 -13.24
CA VAL A 77 12.40 -2.81 -12.81
C VAL A 77 12.21 -3.08 -11.32
N LEU A 78 11.97 -4.35 -10.98
CA LEU A 78 11.96 -4.82 -9.60
C LEU A 78 13.29 -5.53 -9.32
N ARG A 79 13.99 -5.13 -8.26
CA ARG A 79 15.21 -5.82 -7.83
C ARG A 79 14.83 -7.01 -6.97
N GLU A 80 15.34 -8.18 -7.34
CA GLU A 80 15.22 -9.38 -6.52
C GLU A 80 16.10 -9.23 -5.26
N LEU A 81 15.50 -9.50 -4.09
CA LEU A 81 16.20 -9.51 -2.82
C LEU A 81 16.70 -10.93 -2.52
N GLU A 82 17.87 -11.24 -3.03
CA GLU A 82 18.57 -12.49 -2.73
C GLU A 82 19.21 -12.44 -1.35
N VAL A 83 19.06 -13.53 -0.58
CA VAL A 83 19.71 -13.69 0.73
C VAL A 83 20.66 -14.88 0.66
N LYS A 84 21.94 -14.63 0.93
CA LYS A 84 22.92 -15.71 1.07
C LYS A 84 22.54 -16.58 2.26
N LYS A 85 22.73 -17.89 2.11
CA LYS A 85 22.39 -18.88 3.14
C LYS A 85 23.06 -18.52 4.48
N GLY A 86 22.25 -18.21 5.49
CA GLY A 86 22.70 -17.83 6.84
C GLY A 86 22.69 -16.33 7.14
N GLU A 87 22.42 -15.47 6.14
CA GLU A 87 22.24 -14.03 6.37
C GLU A 87 20.77 -13.67 6.58
N LYS A 88 20.53 -12.51 7.22
CA LYS A 88 19.20 -11.90 7.30
C LYS A 88 19.00 -10.97 6.11
N LEU A 89 17.75 -10.86 5.68
CA LEU A 89 17.34 -9.88 4.69
C LEU A 89 17.63 -8.47 5.22
N ARG A 90 18.35 -7.66 4.44
CA ARG A 90 18.77 -6.30 4.83
C ARG A 90 17.69 -5.25 4.60
N GLU A 91 16.76 -5.54 3.71
CA GLU A 91 15.73 -4.62 3.26
C GLU A 91 14.36 -5.27 3.39
N THR A 92 13.34 -4.51 3.75
CA THR A 92 11.96 -4.99 3.73
C THR A 92 11.49 -5.09 2.27
N PRO A 93 10.96 -6.25 1.85
CA PRO A 93 10.45 -6.41 0.50
C PRO A 93 9.16 -5.60 0.31
N ASP A 94 9.00 -5.03 -0.87
CA ASP A 94 7.75 -4.35 -1.27
C ASP A 94 6.76 -5.35 -1.88
N LEU A 95 7.27 -6.42 -2.49
CA LEU A 95 6.48 -7.49 -3.09
C LEU A 95 7.07 -8.87 -2.78
N VAL A 96 6.19 -9.85 -2.63
CA VAL A 96 6.56 -11.27 -2.54
C VAL A 96 5.73 -12.04 -3.55
N ILE A 97 6.40 -12.67 -4.53
CA ILE A 97 5.76 -13.48 -5.56
C ILE A 97 6.29 -14.91 -5.41
N GLY A 98 5.41 -15.80 -4.94
CA GLY A 98 5.80 -17.16 -4.57
C GLY A 98 6.80 -17.15 -3.41
N LYS A 99 8.04 -17.59 -3.67
CA LYS A 99 9.14 -17.55 -2.67
C LYS A 99 10.11 -16.39 -2.89
N THR A 100 9.97 -15.66 -3.99
CA THR A 100 10.89 -14.59 -4.36
C THR A 100 10.41 -13.27 -3.79
N LYS A 101 11.36 -12.48 -3.28
CA LYS A 101 11.12 -11.19 -2.65
C LYS A 101 11.69 -10.09 -3.53
N TYR A 102 10.96 -8.99 -3.67
CA TYR A 102 11.34 -7.90 -4.56
C TYR A 102 11.28 -6.55 -3.85
N LYS A 103 12.15 -5.65 -4.30
CA LYS A 103 12.16 -4.23 -3.97
C LYS A 103 11.83 -3.43 -5.23
N ALA A 104 10.94 -2.45 -5.10
CA ALA A 104 10.70 -1.46 -6.14
C ALA A 104 11.59 -0.25 -5.88
N GLU A 105 12.44 0.10 -6.84
CA GLU A 105 13.42 1.18 -6.66
C GLU A 105 12.81 2.57 -6.84
N LEU A 106 11.79 2.71 -7.69
CA LEU A 106 11.25 4.03 -8.07
C LEU A 106 9.73 4.16 -7.86
N ILE A 107 8.96 3.11 -8.19
CA ILE A 107 7.49 3.17 -8.14
C ILE A 107 7.00 2.17 -7.09
N PRO A 108 6.62 2.64 -5.89
CA PRO A 108 6.04 1.78 -4.87
C PRO A 108 4.81 1.01 -5.39
N PRO A 109 4.72 -0.31 -5.16
CA PRO A 109 3.59 -1.12 -5.63
C PRO A 109 2.23 -0.65 -5.09
N ALA A 110 2.21 -0.10 -3.88
CA ALA A 110 1.00 0.46 -3.28
C ALA A 110 0.40 1.59 -4.15
N LEU A 111 1.24 2.40 -4.82
CA LEU A 111 0.76 3.44 -5.73
C LEU A 111 0.18 2.85 -7.02
N ILE A 112 0.73 1.74 -7.50
CA ILE A 112 0.18 1.01 -8.66
C ILE A 112 -1.20 0.46 -8.32
N VAL A 113 -1.34 -0.16 -7.14
CA VAL A 113 -2.63 -0.68 -6.65
C VAL A 113 -3.65 0.45 -6.52
N ALA A 114 -3.30 1.53 -5.82
CA ALA A 114 -4.18 2.67 -5.62
C ALA A 114 -4.64 3.30 -6.93
N ARG A 115 -3.79 3.31 -7.96
CA ARG A 115 -4.08 3.94 -9.25
C ARG A 115 -4.88 3.04 -10.21
N TYR A 116 -4.55 1.76 -10.27
CA TYR A 116 -5.06 0.86 -11.31
C TYR A 116 -5.97 -0.25 -10.81
N PHE A 117 -5.97 -0.53 -9.51
CA PHE A 117 -6.67 -1.65 -8.88
C PHE A 117 -7.50 -1.20 -7.68
N ALA A 118 -8.00 0.04 -7.69
CA ALA A 118 -8.75 0.61 -6.58
C ALA A 118 -10.05 -0.16 -6.28
N ASP A 119 -10.75 -0.62 -7.32
CA ASP A 119 -11.98 -1.39 -7.18
C ASP A 119 -11.71 -2.79 -6.61
N GLU A 120 -10.62 -3.44 -7.06
CA GLU A 120 -10.16 -4.72 -6.53
C GLU A 120 -9.73 -4.59 -5.08
N GLN A 121 -8.97 -3.55 -4.73
CA GLN A 121 -8.57 -3.28 -3.36
C GLN A 121 -9.79 -3.12 -2.45
N THR A 122 -10.79 -2.34 -2.90
CA THR A 122 -12.06 -2.15 -2.15
C THR A 122 -12.81 -3.47 -1.92
N LYS A 123 -12.81 -4.37 -2.92
CA LYS A 123 -13.43 -5.70 -2.79
C LYS A 123 -12.67 -6.57 -1.78
N ILE A 124 -11.34 -6.56 -1.81
CA ILE A 124 -10.50 -7.28 -0.86
C ILE A 124 -10.75 -6.77 0.56
N ASP A 125 -10.75 -5.45 0.75
CA ASP A 125 -10.98 -4.83 2.07
C ASP A 125 -12.36 -5.20 2.62
N THR A 126 -13.38 -5.21 1.75
CA THR A 126 -14.75 -5.63 2.12
C THR A 126 -14.79 -7.11 2.54
N LEU A 127 -14.10 -7.98 1.82
CA LEU A 127 -14.04 -9.41 2.14
C LEU A 127 -13.28 -9.65 3.45
N GLN A 128 -12.19 -8.91 3.68
CA GLN A 128 -11.43 -8.97 4.92
C GLN A 128 -12.29 -8.56 6.11
N SER A 129 -13.01 -7.44 6.00
CA SER A 129 -13.93 -7.00 7.07
C SER A 129 -15.01 -8.04 7.37
N LYS A 130 -15.58 -8.69 6.35
CA LYS A 130 -16.56 -9.78 6.55
C LYS A 130 -15.95 -11.00 7.23
N LEU A 131 -14.73 -11.37 6.85
CA LEU A 131 -14.00 -12.48 7.47
C LEU A 131 -13.74 -12.19 8.96
N ASP A 132 -13.29 -10.98 9.27
CA ASP A 132 -13.00 -10.55 10.64
C ASP A 132 -14.29 -10.57 11.49
N SER A 133 -15.40 -10.03 10.97
CA SER A 133 -16.70 -10.10 11.65
C SER A 133 -17.18 -11.53 11.89
N ALA A 134 -17.13 -12.39 10.87
CA ALA A 134 -17.53 -13.79 11.00
C ALA A 134 -16.64 -14.57 11.98
N SER A 135 -15.34 -14.24 12.04
CA SER A 135 -14.40 -14.88 12.98
C SER A 135 -14.70 -14.44 14.42
N GLN A 136 -15.03 -13.17 14.63
CA GLN A 136 -15.43 -12.65 15.93
C GLN A 136 -16.76 -13.24 16.40
N GLU A 137 -17.75 -13.35 15.51
CA GLU A 137 -19.04 -14.00 15.82
C GLU A 137 -18.84 -15.47 16.22
N LEU A 138 -17.95 -16.19 15.52
CA LEU A 138 -17.61 -17.57 15.86
C LEU A 138 -16.94 -17.67 17.23
N GLU A 139 -15.99 -16.78 17.54
CA GLU A 139 -15.32 -16.73 18.84
C GLU A 139 -16.33 -16.46 19.96
N THR A 140 -17.21 -15.47 19.79
CA THR A 140 -18.30 -15.18 20.76
C THR A 140 -19.22 -16.37 20.95
N TYR A 141 -19.64 -17.04 19.86
CA TYR A 141 -20.49 -18.23 19.95
C TYR A 141 -19.79 -19.37 20.70
N LEU A 142 -18.50 -19.61 20.45
CA LEU A 142 -17.73 -20.61 21.19
C LEU A 142 -17.65 -20.26 22.67
N GLU A 143 -17.29 -19.03 23.02
CA GLU A 143 -17.20 -18.59 24.42
C GLU A 143 -18.53 -18.75 25.18
N GLU A 144 -19.65 -18.36 24.56
CA GLU A 144 -20.99 -18.48 25.16
C GLU A 144 -21.42 -19.93 25.38
N ASN A 145 -20.94 -20.87 24.55
CA ASN A 145 -21.41 -22.26 24.54
C ASN A 145 -20.39 -23.27 25.10
N SER A 146 -19.23 -22.80 25.59
CA SER A 146 -18.16 -23.63 26.19
C SER A 146 -18.01 -23.46 27.72
N GLY A 147 -18.95 -22.76 28.38
CA GLY A 147 -18.99 -22.62 29.85
C GLY A 147 -19.52 -23.87 30.56
N ASP A 148 -19.57 -23.88 31.90
CA ASP A 148 -19.88 -25.06 32.76
C ASP A 148 -21.27 -25.71 32.50
N ASP A 149 -22.18 -25.00 31.83
CA ASP A 149 -23.52 -25.47 31.38
C ASP A 149 -23.67 -25.49 29.83
N GLY A 150 -22.56 -25.37 29.10
CA GLY A 150 -22.52 -25.20 27.64
C GLY A 150 -22.69 -26.51 26.86
N LEU A 151 -23.61 -26.51 25.89
CA LEU A 151 -23.92 -27.68 25.03
C LEU A 151 -22.75 -28.14 24.15
N LEU A 152 -21.70 -27.32 23.99
CA LEU A 152 -20.52 -27.68 23.17
C LEU A 152 -19.42 -28.40 23.97
N ASN A 153 -19.53 -28.49 25.30
CA ASN A 153 -18.53 -29.18 26.12
C ASN A 153 -18.34 -30.65 25.73
N GLU A 154 -19.37 -31.28 25.18
CA GLU A 154 -19.33 -32.69 24.74
C GLU A 154 -18.75 -32.87 23.33
N ALA A 155 -18.55 -31.77 22.59
CA ALA A 155 -17.98 -31.73 21.23
C ALA A 155 -16.56 -31.12 21.16
N LEU A 156 -16.02 -30.62 22.29
CA LEU A 156 -14.65 -30.13 22.40
C LEU A 156 -13.71 -31.28 22.81
N ASN A 157 -12.80 -31.67 21.92
CA ASN A 157 -11.69 -32.56 22.27
C ASN A 157 -10.57 -31.74 22.95
N ASP A 158 -9.68 -32.40 23.72
CA ASP A 158 -8.56 -31.91 24.58
C ASP A 158 -7.60 -30.78 24.07
N LYS A 159 -7.88 -30.10 22.95
CA LYS A 159 -7.08 -29.01 22.38
C LYS A 159 -7.90 -27.82 21.85
N ASP A 160 -9.15 -27.62 22.28
CA ASP A 160 -10.00 -26.48 21.88
C ASP A 160 -10.07 -26.25 20.35
N LYS A 161 -10.06 -27.33 19.58
CA LYS A 161 -10.33 -27.29 18.13
C LYS A 161 -11.55 -28.14 17.83
N VAL A 162 -12.57 -27.51 17.27
CA VAL A 162 -13.73 -28.20 16.68
C VAL A 162 -13.22 -29.18 15.64
N THR A 163 -13.30 -30.47 15.93
CA THR A 163 -13.02 -31.50 14.93
C THR A 163 -14.27 -31.75 14.12
N GLN A 164 -14.15 -31.68 12.79
CA GLN A 164 -15.15 -32.23 11.86
C GLN A 164 -15.28 -33.73 12.11
N SER A 165 -16.11 -34.10 13.06
CA SER A 165 -16.39 -35.48 13.39
C SER A 165 -17.90 -35.69 13.31
N HIS A 166 -18.35 -36.02 12.11
CA HIS A 166 -19.63 -36.66 11.78
C HIS A 166 -20.91 -35.81 11.83
N SER A 167 -21.14 -35.03 10.77
CA SER A 167 -22.49 -34.74 10.27
C SER A 167 -22.84 -35.69 9.12
N HIS A 168 -22.90 -37.00 9.38
CA HIS A 168 -23.61 -37.92 8.49
C HIS A 168 -25.06 -38.02 8.95
N GLY A 169 -25.80 -36.91 8.78
CA GLY A 169 -27.26 -36.88 8.86
C GLY A 169 -27.80 -37.18 7.47
N THR A 170 -28.29 -38.39 7.29
CA THR A 170 -28.98 -38.90 6.11
C THR A 170 -30.07 -37.92 5.65
N PHE A 171 -29.92 -37.32 4.47
CA PHE A 171 -31.06 -36.74 3.76
C PHE A 171 -31.83 -37.88 3.09
N GLU A 172 -32.69 -38.52 3.86
CA GLU A 172 -33.78 -39.33 3.31
C GLU A 172 -34.92 -38.41 2.85
N ASN A 173 -35.28 -38.59 1.58
CA ASN A 173 -36.51 -38.19 0.88
C ASN A 173 -37.60 -37.46 1.68
N CYS A 174 -38.03 -36.32 1.12
CA CYS A 174 -39.44 -35.93 1.16
C CYS A 174 -39.94 -35.68 -0.27
N HIS A 175 -41.14 -36.20 -0.50
CA HIS A 175 -41.84 -36.45 -1.75
C HIS A 175 -42.29 -35.20 -2.52
#